data_AF-A0A538QYX8-F1
#
_entry.id   AF-A0A538QYX8-F1
#
_cell.length_a   1.000
_cell.length_b   1.000
_cell.length_c   1.000
_cell.angle_alpha   90.00
_cell.angle_beta   90.00
_cell.angle_gamma   90.00
#
_symmetry.space_group_name_H-M   'P 1'
#
loop_
_entity.id
_entity.type
_entity.pdbx_description
1 polymer ?
#
loop_
_entity_poly.entity_id
_entity_poly.type
_entity_poly.pdbx_seq_one_letter_code
_entity_poly.pdbx_strand_id
1 'polypeptide(L)'
;MMRERVAALLHRAGALGAVMELRRHAPVPMLSIITYHHVADDDPSYPYDPNVADATPAQFRRQMEMVARYGTPIGIDDLIRAIGGGPLPRNPVMVTFDDGYRSCYEVALPILRAVGVRATFFVATSFVSERRLYWWERIAILRGQSGKRRVQLSYPQAMTLDLDDPDSRSSGRRSAWHGRPRSRPATPTT
;
A
#
# COMPACT_ATOMS: atom_id res chain seq x y z
N MET A 1 12.14 12.60 -2.03
CA MET A 1 12.85 13.90 -1.80
C MET A 1 12.20 15.11 -2.46
N MET A 2 12.29 15.38 -3.77
CA MET A 2 11.69 16.60 -4.38
C MET A 2 10.14 16.60 -4.33
N ARG A 3 9.51 15.48 -4.71
CA ARG A 3 8.04 15.33 -4.74
C ARG A 3 7.40 15.47 -3.36
N GLU A 4 8.03 14.92 -2.31
CA GLU A 4 7.57 15.05 -0.93
C GLU A 4 7.63 16.49 -0.42
N ARG A 5 8.71 17.21 -0.75
CA ARG A 5 8.85 18.63 -0.39
C ARG A 5 7.80 19.49 -1.08
N VAL A 6 7.54 19.23 -2.36
CA VAL A 6 6.47 19.92 -3.12
C VAL A 6 5.10 19.58 -2.54
N ALA A 7 4.80 18.31 -2.27
CA ALA A 7 3.55 17.90 -1.65
C ALA A 7 3.34 18.55 -0.26
N ALA A 8 4.39 18.58 0.56
CA ALA A 8 4.36 19.21 1.87
C ALA A 8 4.15 20.72 1.77
N LEU A 9 4.78 21.39 0.81
CA LEU A 9 4.61 22.82 0.57
C LEU A 9 3.20 23.16 0.07
N LEU A 10 2.68 22.39 -0.90
CA LEU A 10 1.29 22.54 -1.39
C LEU A 10 0.26 22.27 -0.30
N HIS A 11 0.53 21.32 0.60
CA HIS A 11 -0.33 21.06 1.75
C HIS A 11 -0.29 22.22 2.76
N ARG A 12 0.90 22.69 3.13
CA ARG A 12 1.07 23.84 4.05
C ARG A 12 0.54 25.15 3.49
N ALA A 13 0.64 25.36 2.19
CA ALA A 13 0.10 26.52 1.49
C ALA A 13 -1.41 26.45 1.25
N GLY A 14 -2.08 25.36 1.65
CA GLY A 14 -3.53 25.17 1.46
C GLY A 14 -3.95 24.86 0.00
N ALA A 15 -3.03 24.91 -0.95
CA ALA A 15 -3.30 24.64 -2.37
C ALA A 15 -3.87 23.24 -2.61
N LEU A 16 -3.36 22.23 -1.90
CA LEU A 16 -3.93 20.87 -1.97
C LEU A 16 -5.38 20.85 -1.46
N GLY A 17 -5.65 21.53 -0.33
CA GLY A 17 -7.00 21.65 0.21
C GLY A 17 -7.95 22.35 -0.75
N ALA A 18 -7.52 23.44 -1.38
CA ALA A 18 -8.30 24.17 -2.37
C ALA A 18 -8.63 23.32 -3.61
N VAL A 19 -7.66 22.54 -4.11
CA VAL A 19 -7.89 21.59 -5.22
C VAL A 19 -8.86 20.48 -4.82
N MET A 20 -8.76 19.95 -3.60
CA MET A 20 -9.67 18.90 -3.13
C MET A 20 -11.09 19.44 -2.87
N GLU A 21 -11.24 20.66 -2.36
CA GLU A 21 -12.54 21.33 -2.22
C GLU A 21 -13.16 21.63 -3.59
N LEU A 22 -12.35 22.07 -4.57
CA LEU A 22 -12.82 22.22 -5.94
C LEU A 22 -13.29 20.88 -6.52
N ARG A 23 -12.51 19.81 -6.33
CA ARG A 23 -12.87 18.45 -6.78
C ARG A 23 -14.13 17.90 -6.12
N ARG A 24 -14.39 18.25 -4.86
CA ARG A 24 -15.62 17.87 -4.17
C ARG A 24 -16.86 18.40 -4.89
N HIS A 25 -16.77 19.58 -5.50
CA HIS A 25 -17.87 20.23 -6.21
C HIS A 25 -17.87 20.02 -7.72
N ALA A 26 -16.72 19.72 -8.33
CA ALA A 26 -16.59 19.48 -9.76
C ALA A 26 -16.90 18.00 -10.10
N PRO A 27 -18.00 17.70 -10.80
CA PRO A 27 -18.33 16.32 -11.18
C PRO A 27 -17.41 15.86 -12.31
N VAL A 28 -16.28 15.25 -11.95
CA VAL A 28 -15.49 14.46 -12.89
C VAL A 28 -16.08 13.04 -12.97
N PRO A 29 -16.29 12.48 -14.18
CA PRO A 29 -16.85 11.13 -14.35
C PRO A 29 -15.77 10.07 -14.09
N MET A 30 -15.22 10.05 -12.88
CA MET A 30 -14.11 9.19 -12.51
C MET A 30 -14.38 8.59 -11.13
N LEU A 31 -14.33 7.26 -11.06
CA LEU A 31 -14.28 6.52 -9.80
C LEU A 31 -12.84 6.42 -9.34
N SER A 32 -12.56 6.89 -8.13
CA SER A 32 -11.26 6.66 -7.47
C SER A 32 -11.35 5.37 -6.65
N ILE A 33 -10.44 4.43 -6.89
CA ILE A 33 -10.29 3.21 -6.09
C ILE A 33 -8.96 3.29 -5.34
N ILE A 34 -9.02 3.20 -4.02
CA ILE A 34 -7.85 3.24 -3.14
C ILE A 34 -7.70 1.87 -2.49
N THR A 35 -6.63 1.17 -2.85
CA THR A 35 -6.35 -0.18 -2.36
C THR A 35 -5.36 -0.14 -1.19
N TYR A 36 -5.68 -0.91 -0.16
CA TYR A 36 -4.82 -1.22 0.98
C TYR A 36 -4.68 -2.76 1.08
N HIS A 37 -3.67 -3.22 1.78
CA HIS A 37 -3.42 -4.62 2.12
C HIS A 37 -3.25 -4.74 3.64
N HIS A 38 -2.46 -3.84 4.23
CA HIS A 38 -2.07 -3.94 5.64
C HIS A 38 -1.96 -2.56 6.28
N VAL A 39 -2.56 -2.38 7.46
CA VAL A 39 -2.46 -1.15 8.27
C VAL A 39 -1.79 -1.48 9.59
N ALA A 40 -0.53 -1.10 9.74
CA ALA A 40 0.25 -1.37 10.95
C ALA A 40 1.30 -0.29 11.18
N ASP A 41 1.71 -0.15 12.44
CA ASP A 41 2.87 0.66 12.78
C ASP A 41 4.17 0.01 12.31
N ASP A 42 5.20 0.83 12.16
CA ASP A 42 6.56 0.36 11.93
C ASP A 42 7.14 -0.17 13.25
N ASP A 43 6.83 -1.44 13.55
CA ASP A 43 7.32 -2.14 14.72
C ASP A 43 8.48 -3.07 14.33
N PRO A 44 9.73 -2.77 14.75
CA PRO A 44 10.90 -3.60 14.45
C PRO A 44 10.81 -5.02 15.03
N SER A 45 9.94 -5.24 16.02
CA SER A 45 9.69 -6.55 16.62
C SER A 45 8.66 -7.39 15.85
N TYR A 46 7.96 -6.80 14.88
CA TYR A 46 7.00 -7.50 14.05
C TYR A 46 7.74 -8.45 13.09
N PRO A 47 7.48 -9.77 13.16
CA PRO A 47 8.30 -10.78 12.46
C PRO A 47 8.02 -10.89 10.96
N TYR A 48 7.03 -10.14 10.46
CA TYR A 48 6.50 -10.15 9.10
C TYR A 48 7.14 -9.05 8.24
N ASP A 49 6.88 -9.02 6.94
CA ASP A 49 7.50 -8.03 6.05
C ASP A 49 6.98 -6.61 6.35
N PRO A 50 7.83 -5.70 6.88
CA PRO A 50 7.39 -4.34 7.21
C PRO A 50 6.99 -3.54 5.97
N ASN A 51 7.42 -3.95 4.77
CA ASN A 51 7.12 -3.23 3.52
C ASN A 51 5.73 -3.55 2.96
N VAL A 52 4.95 -4.40 3.62
CA VAL A 52 3.58 -4.71 3.23
C VAL A 52 2.60 -3.69 3.82
N ALA A 53 2.96 -3.01 4.91
CA ALA A 53 2.12 -1.97 5.49
C ALA A 53 2.03 -0.75 4.55
N ASP A 54 0.81 -0.44 4.09
CA ASP A 54 0.57 0.72 3.22
C ASP A 54 0.50 2.03 4.01
N ALA A 55 0.11 1.94 5.29
CA ALA A 55 -0.04 3.08 6.17
C ALA A 55 -0.01 2.65 7.65
N THR A 56 0.46 3.55 8.51
CA THR A 56 0.23 3.43 9.95
C THR A 56 -1.24 3.70 10.29
N PRO A 57 -1.75 3.24 11.45
CA PRO A 57 -3.14 3.51 11.87
C PRO A 57 -3.48 5.02 11.87
N ALA A 58 -2.53 5.85 12.30
CA ALA A 58 -2.69 7.30 12.31
C ALA A 58 -2.72 7.90 10.89
N GLN A 59 -1.89 7.39 9.97
CA GLN A 59 -1.92 7.81 8.56
C GLN A 59 -3.23 7.37 7.89
N PHE A 60 -3.63 6.13 8.10
CA PHE A 60 -4.86 5.57 7.55
C PHE A 60 -6.09 6.36 8.03
N ARG A 61 -6.18 6.66 9.33
CA ARG A 61 -7.25 7.53 9.88
C ARG A 61 -7.33 8.87 9.15
N ARG A 62 -6.20 9.59 9.01
CA ARG A 62 -6.17 10.88 8.31
C ARG A 62 -6.60 10.75 6.85
N GLN A 63 -6.20 9.69 6.17
CA GLN A 63 -6.61 9.40 4.80
C GLN A 63 -8.13 9.17 4.73
N MET A 64 -8.72 8.40 5.64
CA MET A 64 -10.16 8.16 5.69
C MET A 64 -10.95 9.43 6.02
N GLU A 65 -10.43 10.29 6.90
CA GLU A 65 -11.03 11.60 7.18
C GLU A 65 -11.04 12.49 5.93
N MET A 66 -9.97 12.45 5.12
CA MET A 66 -9.94 13.13 3.83
C MET A 66 -10.94 12.54 2.83
N VAL A 67 -11.05 11.22 2.77
CA VAL A 67 -12.02 10.53 1.90
C VAL A 67 -13.45 10.92 2.29
N ALA A 68 -13.79 10.92 3.57
CA ALA A 68 -15.10 11.33 4.06
C ALA A 68 -15.39 12.83 3.84
N ARG A 69 -14.37 13.68 3.93
CA ARG A 69 -14.53 15.13 3.76
C ARG A 69 -14.71 15.55 2.30
N TYR A 70 -13.88 15.00 1.41
CA TYR A 70 -13.76 15.50 0.04
C TYR A 70 -14.41 14.58 -1.00
N GLY A 71 -14.59 13.30 -0.70
CA GLY A 71 -15.22 12.32 -1.59
C GLY A 71 -16.60 11.88 -1.12
N THR A 72 -17.24 11.04 -1.94
CA THR A 72 -18.41 10.26 -1.52
C THR A 72 -18.01 8.79 -1.43
N PRO A 73 -17.83 8.24 -0.21
CA PRO A 73 -17.51 6.83 -0.03
C PRO A 73 -18.60 5.93 -0.62
N ILE A 74 -18.21 4.98 -1.46
CA ILE A 74 -19.12 3.98 -2.03
C ILE A 74 -18.69 2.57 -1.67
N GLY A 75 -19.65 1.65 -1.63
CA GLY A 75 -19.39 0.21 -1.52
C GLY A 75 -19.43 -0.48 -2.89
N ILE A 76 -19.06 -1.76 -2.91
CA ILE A 76 -19.08 -2.57 -4.13
C ILE A 76 -20.49 -2.65 -4.76
N ASP A 77 -21.55 -2.66 -3.96
CA ASP A 77 -22.94 -2.69 -4.46
C ASP A 77 -23.29 -1.45 -5.29
N ASP A 78 -22.72 -0.29 -4.93
CA ASP A 78 -22.91 0.95 -5.68
C ASP A 78 -22.21 0.87 -7.05
N LEU A 79 -21.02 0.26 -7.09
CA LEU A 79 -20.29 0.02 -8.33
C LEU A 79 -21.03 -0.99 -9.22
N ILE A 80 -21.53 -2.10 -8.67
CA ILE A 80 -22.30 -3.09 -9.44
C ILE A 80 -23.54 -2.44 -10.06
N ARG A 81 -24.28 -1.64 -9.28
CA ARG A 81 -25.43 -0.88 -9.77
C ARG A 81 -25.04 0.11 -10.87
N ALA A 82 -23.91 0.79 -10.73
CA ALA A 82 -23.43 1.74 -11.73
C ALA A 82 -23.05 1.07 -13.05
N ILE A 83 -22.40 -0.10 -13.00
CA ILE A 83 -22.10 -0.92 -14.18
C ILE A 83 -23.41 -1.34 -14.89
N GLY A 84 -24.48 -1.59 -14.12
CA GLY A 84 -25.83 -1.85 -14.64
C GLY A 84 -26.57 -0.63 -15.19
N GLY A 85 -25.93 0.53 -15.32
CA GLY A 85 -26.52 1.77 -15.84
C GLY A 85 -27.08 2.72 -14.77
N GLY A 86 -26.91 2.40 -13.48
CA GLY A 86 -27.24 3.32 -12.39
C GLY A 86 -26.27 4.49 -12.29
N PRO A 87 -26.67 5.61 -11.68
CA PRO A 87 -25.76 6.74 -11.46
C PRO A 87 -24.77 6.46 -10.32
N LEU A 88 -23.54 6.97 -10.45
CA LEU A 88 -22.62 7.13 -9.32
C LEU A 88 -22.85 8.49 -8.64
N PRO A 89 -22.59 8.60 -7.33
CA PRO A 89 -22.60 9.89 -6.67
C PRO A 89 -21.46 10.78 -7.17
N ARG A 90 -21.49 12.07 -6.81
CA ARG A 90 -20.40 13.01 -7.13
C ARG A 90 -19.12 12.63 -6.39
N ASN A 91 -17.99 12.72 -7.10
CA ASN A 91 -16.67 12.38 -6.60
C ASN A 91 -16.62 11.03 -5.84
N PRO A 92 -17.02 9.91 -6.49
CA PRO A 92 -17.13 8.63 -5.82
C PRO A 92 -15.74 8.07 -5.49
N VAL A 93 -15.59 7.56 -4.27
CA VAL A 93 -14.35 6.93 -3.79
C VAL A 93 -14.68 5.56 -3.21
N MET A 94 -14.03 4.52 -3.72
CA MET A 94 -14.10 3.17 -3.19
C MET A 94 -12.80 2.83 -2.48
N VAL A 95 -12.90 2.39 -1.22
CA VAL A 95 -11.76 1.90 -0.45
C VAL A 95 -11.79 0.38 -0.49
N THR A 96 -10.67 -0.26 -0.84
CA THR A 96 -10.56 -1.71 -0.92
C THR A 96 -9.41 -2.23 -0.07
N PHE A 97 -9.58 -3.46 0.43
CA PHE A 97 -8.57 -4.21 1.15
C PHE A 97 -8.37 -5.56 0.48
N ASP A 98 -7.13 -5.87 0.15
CA ASP A 98 -6.75 -7.14 -0.45
C ASP A 98 -6.08 -8.05 0.60
N ASP A 99 -5.85 -9.31 0.24
CA ASP A 99 -5.19 -10.37 1.02
C ASP A 99 -5.95 -10.87 2.27
N GLY A 100 -6.56 -9.98 3.05
CA GLY A 100 -7.27 -10.36 4.28
C GLY A 100 -6.36 -10.45 5.50
N TYR A 101 -5.39 -9.55 5.60
CA TYR A 101 -4.57 -9.40 6.80
C TYR A 101 -5.41 -9.13 8.05
N ARG A 102 -4.96 -9.64 9.20
CA ARG A 102 -5.63 -9.46 10.51
C ARG A 102 -5.84 -7.98 10.88
N SER A 103 -4.91 -7.09 10.53
CA SER A 103 -5.04 -5.66 10.80
C SER A 103 -6.19 -4.99 10.06
N CYS A 104 -6.68 -5.57 8.95
CA CYS A 104 -7.91 -5.13 8.28
C CYS A 104 -9.10 -5.16 9.26
N TYR A 105 -9.18 -6.20 10.09
CA TYR A 105 -10.24 -6.37 11.08
C TYR A 105 -9.96 -5.63 12.38
N GLU A 106 -8.74 -5.72 12.91
CA GLU A 106 -8.42 -5.20 14.25
C GLU A 106 -8.15 -3.69 14.26
N VAL A 107 -7.67 -3.12 13.15
CA VAL A 107 -7.23 -1.72 13.06
C VAL A 107 -8.07 -0.94 12.06
N ALA A 108 -8.14 -1.39 10.80
CA ALA A 108 -8.79 -0.63 9.75
C ALA A 108 -10.30 -0.54 9.93
N LEU A 109 -10.97 -1.66 10.24
CA LEU A 109 -12.43 -1.71 10.41
C LEU A 109 -12.96 -0.77 11.51
N PRO A 110 -12.38 -0.70 12.73
CA PRO A 110 -12.78 0.30 13.72
C PRO A 110 -12.62 1.75 13.25
N ILE A 111 -11.54 2.05 12.53
CA ILE A 111 -11.29 3.40 11.99
C ILE A 111 -12.33 3.75 10.93
N LEU A 112 -12.58 2.85 9.98
CA LEU A 112 -13.59 3.03 8.93
C LEU A 112 -14.98 3.30 9.53
N ARG A 113 -15.38 2.51 10.55
CA ARG A 113 -16.64 2.70 11.27
C ARG A 113 -16.70 4.05 11.97
N ALA A 114 -15.62 4.46 12.64
CA ALA A 114 -15.58 5.73 13.36
C ALA A 114 -15.67 6.95 12.42
N VAL A 115 -15.10 6.86 11.22
CA VAL A 115 -15.11 7.96 10.23
C VAL A 115 -16.33 7.90 9.30
N GLY A 116 -17.06 6.78 9.26
CA GLY A 116 -18.24 6.60 8.39
C GLY A 116 -17.88 6.29 6.93
N VAL A 117 -16.73 5.66 6.68
CA VAL A 117 -16.27 5.30 5.33
C VAL A 117 -16.58 3.83 5.06
N ARG A 118 -17.26 3.56 3.94
CA ARG A 118 -17.49 2.19 3.44
C ARG A 118 -16.22 1.67 2.76
N ALA A 119 -15.95 0.38 2.93
CA ALA A 119 -14.84 -0.32 2.27
C ALA A 119 -15.25 -1.73 1.85
N THR A 120 -14.53 -2.29 0.89
CA THR A 120 -14.71 -3.67 0.38
C THR A 120 -13.47 -4.50 0.70
N PHE A 121 -13.65 -5.71 1.25
CA PHE A 121 -12.54 -6.59 1.62
C PHE A 121 -12.53 -7.82 0.71
N PHE A 122 -11.46 -7.98 -0.07
CA PHE A 122 -11.17 -9.13 -0.91
C PHE A 122 -10.25 -10.09 -0.15
N VAL A 123 -10.87 -11.07 0.52
CA VAL A 123 -10.17 -11.98 1.44
C VAL A 123 -9.68 -13.23 0.71
N ALA A 124 -8.39 -13.54 0.81
CA ALA A 124 -7.84 -14.81 0.35
C ALA A 124 -8.17 -15.93 1.35
N THR A 125 -9.41 -16.45 1.25
CA THR A 125 -10.01 -17.32 2.28
C THR A 125 -9.23 -18.57 2.63
N SER A 126 -8.51 -19.19 1.68
CA SER A 126 -7.65 -20.36 1.96
C SER A 126 -6.48 -20.02 2.88
N PHE A 127 -5.87 -18.85 2.74
CA PHE A 127 -4.77 -18.41 3.61
C PHE A 127 -5.25 -18.17 5.04
N VAL A 128 -6.44 -17.57 5.20
CA VAL A 128 -7.05 -17.34 6.50
C VAL A 128 -7.50 -18.65 7.15
N SER A 129 -8.21 -19.50 6.40
CA SER A 129 -8.83 -20.73 6.94
C SER A 129 -7.80 -21.81 7.26
N GLU A 130 -6.77 -21.96 6.42
CA GLU A 130 -5.69 -22.92 6.62
C GLU A 130 -4.54 -22.35 7.47
N ARG A 131 -4.65 -21.09 7.92
CA ARG A 131 -3.61 -20.36 8.69
C ARG A 131 -2.24 -20.38 8.00
N ARG A 132 -2.26 -20.17 6.68
CA ARG A 132 -1.06 -20.17 5.84
C ARG A 132 -0.47 -18.79 5.73
N LEU A 133 0.85 -18.74 5.77
CA LEU A 133 1.60 -17.54 5.46
C LEU A 133 1.80 -17.38 3.96
N TYR A 134 1.71 -16.14 3.49
CA TYR A 134 2.18 -15.78 2.17
C TYR A 134 3.69 -16.02 2.03
N TRP A 135 4.14 -16.26 0.80
CA TRP A 135 5.54 -16.60 0.56
C TRP A 135 6.50 -15.46 0.93
N TRP A 136 6.08 -14.19 0.77
CA TRP A 136 6.90 -13.05 1.18
C TRP A 136 7.05 -12.97 2.70
N GLU A 137 6.01 -13.29 3.45
CA GLU A 137 6.07 -13.38 4.91
C GLU A 137 7.03 -14.48 5.39
N ARG A 138 7.01 -15.63 4.72
CA ARG A 138 7.96 -16.71 5.02
C ARG A 138 9.39 -16.26 4.78
N ILE A 139 9.66 -15.50 3.72
CA ILE A 139 10.99 -14.95 3.45
C ILE A 139 11.38 -13.92 4.52
N ALA A 140 10.45 -13.06 4.95
CA ALA A 140 10.72 -12.07 6.00
C ALA A 140 11.11 -12.73 7.33
N ILE A 141 10.37 -13.77 7.74
CA ILE A 141 10.66 -14.56 8.95
C ILE A 141 12.02 -15.26 8.82
N LEU A 142 12.24 -15.99 7.72
CA LEU A 142 13.50 -16.71 7.49
C LEU A 142 14.70 -15.77 7.51
N ARG A 143 14.55 -14.56 6.96
CA ARG A 143 15.58 -13.52 7.02
C ARG A 143 15.82 -13.06 8.46
N GLY A 144 14.77 -12.72 9.21
CA GLY A 144 14.90 -12.25 10.60
C GLY A 144 15.52 -13.29 11.53
N GLN A 145 15.38 -14.58 11.22
CA GLN A 145 15.95 -15.69 11.98
C GLN A 145 17.32 -16.16 11.43
N SER A 146 17.74 -15.68 10.27
CA SER A 146 18.97 -16.13 9.61
C SER A 146 20.18 -15.39 10.16
N GLY A 147 21.19 -16.14 10.66
CA GLY A 147 22.52 -15.58 10.95
C GLY A 147 23.37 -15.31 9.69
N LYS A 148 22.88 -15.64 8.50
CA LYS A 148 23.59 -15.37 7.23
C LYS A 148 23.34 -13.93 6.81
N ARG A 149 24.43 -13.23 6.47
CA ARG A 149 24.40 -11.86 5.93
C ARG A 149 24.16 -11.81 4.42
N ARG A 150 24.49 -12.89 3.69
CA ARG A 150 24.40 -12.96 2.23
C ARG A 150 23.75 -14.26 1.78
N VAL A 151 22.91 -14.15 0.75
CA VAL A 151 22.28 -15.29 0.07
C VAL A 151 22.61 -15.23 -1.41
N GLN A 152 23.08 -16.34 -1.96
CA GLN A 152 23.25 -16.51 -3.41
C GLN A 152 22.01 -17.19 -3.97
N LEU A 153 21.41 -16.56 -4.99
CA LEU A 153 20.29 -17.11 -5.74
C LEU A 153 20.73 -17.34 -7.18
N SER A 154 20.33 -18.46 -7.76
CA SER A 154 20.62 -18.79 -9.17
C SER A 154 19.42 -18.49 -10.09
N TYR A 155 18.24 -18.25 -9.53
CA TYR A 155 17.00 -17.97 -10.26
C TYR A 155 16.40 -16.64 -9.76
N PRO A 156 15.82 -15.81 -10.64
CA PRO A 156 15.74 -15.96 -12.11
C PRO A 156 17.07 -15.74 -12.83
N GLN A 157 18.07 -15.20 -12.13
CA GLN A 157 19.45 -15.04 -12.59
C GLN A 157 20.39 -15.10 -11.38
N ALA A 158 21.67 -15.40 -11.61
CA ALA A 158 22.68 -15.40 -10.56
C ALA A 158 22.77 -14.02 -9.88
N MET A 159 22.44 -13.94 -8.59
CA MET A 159 22.52 -12.73 -7.79
C MET A 159 22.95 -13.04 -6.36
N THR A 160 23.69 -12.12 -5.76
CA THR A 160 23.98 -12.13 -4.33
C THR A 160 23.14 -11.05 -3.68
N LEU A 161 22.26 -11.45 -2.77
CA LEU A 161 21.48 -10.53 -1.94
C LEU A 161 22.18 -10.34 -0.60
N ASP A 162 22.44 -9.09 -0.25
CA ASP A 162 22.77 -8.72 1.12
C ASP A 162 21.46 -8.62 1.92
N LEU A 163 21.39 -9.36 3.02
CA LEU A 163 20.19 -9.44 3.85
C LEU A 163 20.09 -8.30 4.87
N ASP A 164 21.21 -7.62 5.14
CA ASP A 164 21.28 -6.46 6.05
C ASP A 164 20.98 -5.14 5.32
N ASP A 165 21.09 -5.12 3.99
CA ASP A 165 20.82 -3.94 3.16
C ASP A 165 19.32 -3.80 2.84
N PRO A 166 18.65 -2.73 3.31
CA PRO A 166 17.25 -2.44 2.98
C PRO A 166 17.01 -2.25 1.47
N ASP A 167 17.99 -1.73 0.74
CA ASP A 167 17.88 -1.35 -0.69
C ASP A 167 18.12 -2.52 -1.65
N SER A 168 18.78 -3.59 -1.19
CA SER A 168 18.95 -4.85 -1.93
C SER A 168 17.59 -5.47 -2.34
N ARG A 169 16.50 -5.15 -1.61
CA ARG A 169 15.11 -5.56 -1.94
C ARG A 169 14.55 -4.86 -3.17
N SER A 170 14.81 -3.57 -3.33
CA SER A 170 14.31 -2.79 -4.47
C SER A 170 15.11 -3.09 -5.76
N SER A 171 16.38 -3.43 -5.59
CA SER A 171 17.28 -3.89 -6.66
C SER A 171 16.91 -5.29 -7.16
N GLY A 172 16.57 -6.21 -6.25
CA GLY A 172 16.03 -7.54 -6.57
C GLY A 172 14.69 -7.47 -7.29
N ARG A 173 13.73 -6.65 -6.82
CA ARG A 173 12.44 -6.44 -7.50
C ARG A 173 12.61 -5.86 -8.91
N ARG A 174 13.44 -4.82 -9.08
CA ARG A 174 13.68 -4.20 -10.40
C ARG A 174 14.43 -5.11 -11.36
N SER A 175 15.43 -5.86 -10.88
CA SER A 175 16.23 -6.76 -11.73
C SER A 175 15.48 -8.04 -12.10
N ALA A 176 14.65 -8.58 -11.20
CA ALA A 176 13.82 -9.76 -11.47
C ALA A 176 12.62 -9.46 -12.40
N TRP A 177 12.05 -8.25 -12.35
CA TRP A 177 10.92 -7.86 -13.21
C TRP A 177 11.35 -7.21 -14.54
N HIS A 178 12.51 -6.54 -14.61
CA HIS A 178 12.95 -5.82 -15.83
C HIS A 178 14.17 -6.42 -16.53
N GLY A 179 14.68 -7.57 -16.10
CA GLY A 179 15.66 -8.36 -16.85
C GLY A 179 17.02 -7.71 -17.12
N ARG A 180 17.34 -6.52 -16.59
CA ARG A 180 18.67 -5.89 -16.71
C ARG A 180 19.03 -5.06 -15.47
N PRO A 181 20.18 -5.34 -14.82
CA PRO A 181 20.79 -4.38 -13.91
C PRO A 181 21.35 -3.20 -14.74
N ARG A 182 20.99 -1.96 -14.39
CA ARG A 182 21.80 -0.79 -14.79
C ARG A 182 23.07 -0.82 -13.97
N SER A 183 24.19 -1.20 -14.58
CA SER A 183 25.52 -1.05 -14.01
C SER A 183 25.78 0.41 -13.62
N ARG A 184 26.09 0.69 -12.36
CA ARG A 184 26.79 1.93 -12.00
C ARG A 184 28.21 1.83 -12.55
N PRO A 185 28.75 2.88 -13.21
CA PRO A 185 30.14 2.86 -13.61
C PRO A 185 31.03 2.88 -12.36
N ALA A 186 32.04 2.01 -12.35
CA ALA A 186 33.07 1.99 -11.33
C ALA A 186 33.86 3.32 -11.36
N THR A 187 34.03 3.94 -10.20
CA THR A 187 35.02 5.01 -10.01
C THR A 187 36.42 4.43 -10.22
N PRO A 188 37.29 5.07 -11.03
CA PRO A 188 38.67 4.62 -11.19
C PRO A 188 39.46 4.97 -9.93
N THR A 189 40.07 3.95 -9.32
CA THR A 189 41.17 4.12 -8.38
C THR A 189 42.44 4.44 -9.17
N THR A 190 43.07 5.56 -8.85
CA THR A 190 44.45 5.92 -9.21
C THR A 190 45.46 4.87 -8.79
#